data_AF-A0A7V0QC24-F1
#
_entry.id   AF-A0A7V0QC24-F1
#
_cell.length_a   1.000
_cell.length_b   1.000
_cell.length_c   1.000
_cell.angle_alpha   90.00
_cell.angle_beta   90.00
_cell.angle_gamma   90.00
#
_symmetry.space_group_name_H-M   'P 1'
#
loop_
_entity.id
_entity.type
_entity.pdbx_description
1 polymer ?
#
loop_
_entity_poly.entity_id
_entity_poly.type
_entity_poly.pdbx_seq_one_letter_code
_entity_poly.pdbx_strand_id
1 'polypeptide(L)'
;MNMTDKTLEQRLNEIDQKLNFITEQMAVQARRQREMQELKDDLNRIATDAFQSAVNELEEVAPSFDSSDLLYLIKKLLRNVTNITKIIGQLESVKDFATDIAPISKQAYLDVLSQMDELDRRGYFEFLRETLKIVDNVVTSFSIEDVKALSENIVLILSTVKNLTQPEMLIALDNAVSVYKKLDISVAQKVSFLDLFKEARTPEMRQGVAFGIQFLKNLATTERSNKFKEIINEKKEKQHAG
;
A
#
# COMPACT_ATOMS: atom_id res chain seq x y z
N MET A 1 -49.47 39.10 44.10
CA MET A 1 -48.49 38.40 43.23
C MET A 1 -49.13 38.29 41.86
N ASN A 2 -48.66 39.08 40.90
CA ASN A 2 -49.35 39.38 39.64
C ASN A 2 -49.09 38.28 38.60
N MET A 3 -50.06 37.99 37.72
CA MET A 3 -49.93 36.98 36.65
C MET A 3 -48.73 37.21 35.71
N THR A 4 -48.21 38.44 35.67
CA THR A 4 -46.99 38.83 34.96
C THR A 4 -45.72 38.22 35.52
N ASP A 5 -45.60 38.01 36.85
CA ASP A 5 -44.42 37.34 37.44
C ASP A 5 -44.36 35.86 37.06
N LYS A 6 -45.49 35.16 37.12
CA LYS A 6 -45.56 33.73 36.75
C LYS A 6 -45.23 33.46 35.28
N THR A 7 -45.63 34.36 34.39
CA THR A 7 -45.33 34.25 32.96
C THR A 7 -43.88 34.61 32.64
N LEU A 8 -43.26 35.50 33.43
CA LEU A 8 -41.84 35.79 33.35
C LEU A 8 -40.99 34.61 33.84
N GLU A 9 -41.36 33.99 34.96
CA GLU A 9 -40.71 32.79 35.50
C GLU A 9 -40.78 31.59 34.55
N GLN A 10 -41.93 31.37 33.89
CA GLN A 10 -42.05 30.31 32.88
C GLN A 10 -41.14 30.56 31.67
N ARG A 11 -41.05 31.80 31.18
CA ARG A 11 -40.17 32.15 30.06
C ARG A 11 -38.69 32.01 30.43
N LEU A 12 -38.31 32.38 31.65
CA LEU A 12 -36.94 32.19 32.15
C LEU A 12 -36.57 30.72 32.23
N ASN A 13 -37.47 29.86 32.75
CA ASN A 13 -37.25 28.41 32.78
C ASN A 13 -37.15 27.79 31.38
N GLU A 14 -37.98 28.23 30.42
CA GLU A 14 -37.87 27.76 29.03
C GLU A 14 -36.56 28.19 28.37
N ILE A 15 -36.07 29.40 28.68
CA ILE A 15 -34.78 29.90 28.19
C ILE A 15 -33.64 29.10 28.82
N ASP A 16 -33.69 28.82 30.11
CA ASP A 16 -32.67 28.01 30.80
C ASP A 16 -32.60 26.59 30.24
N GLN A 17 -33.76 25.96 29.97
CA GLN A 17 -33.77 24.64 29.33
C GLN A 17 -33.17 24.67 27.92
N LYS A 18 -33.50 25.69 27.12
CA LYS A 18 -32.91 25.85 25.78
C LYS A 18 -31.42 26.16 25.83
N LEU A 19 -30.97 26.97 26.78
CA LEU A 19 -29.56 27.27 27.00
C LEU A 19 -28.79 26.04 27.44
N ASN A 20 -29.34 25.24 28.35
CA ASN A 20 -28.71 23.98 28.78
C ASN A 20 -28.60 22.98 27.63
N PHE A 21 -29.65 22.84 26.82
CA PHE A 21 -29.63 21.98 25.63
C PHE A 21 -28.60 22.45 24.59
N ILE A 22 -28.55 23.75 24.29
CA ILE A 22 -27.56 24.32 23.36
C ILE A 22 -26.13 24.17 23.91
N THR A 23 -25.94 24.37 25.21
CA THR A 23 -24.64 24.26 25.86
C THR A 23 -24.11 22.84 25.81
N GLU A 24 -24.98 21.84 26.03
CA GLU A 24 -24.63 20.43 25.92
C GLU A 24 -24.27 20.04 24.48
N GLN A 25 -25.05 20.48 23.50
CA GLN A 25 -24.74 20.26 22.08
C GLN A 25 -23.43 20.94 21.66
N MET A 26 -23.18 22.17 22.12
CA MET A 26 -21.92 22.88 21.85
C MET A 26 -20.73 22.19 22.53
N ALA A 27 -20.91 21.62 23.71
CA ALA A 27 -19.85 20.88 24.39
C ALA A 27 -19.47 19.60 23.61
N VAL A 28 -20.46 18.86 23.12
CA VAL A 28 -20.26 17.67 22.26
C VAL A 28 -19.57 18.07 20.95
N GLN A 29 -20.00 19.16 20.33
CA GLN A 29 -19.40 19.66 19.09
C GLN A 29 -17.96 20.12 19.28
N ALA A 30 -17.66 20.85 20.37
CA ALA A 30 -16.32 21.30 20.72
C ALA A 30 -15.37 20.13 21.05
N ARG A 31 -15.91 19.03 21.59
CA ARG A 31 -15.14 17.81 21.84
C ARG A 31 -14.76 17.12 20.53
N ARG A 32 -15.72 16.91 19.62
CA ARG A 32 -15.45 16.33 18.29
C ARG A 32 -14.44 17.16 17.49
N GLN A 33 -14.51 18.49 17.58
CA GLN A 33 -13.54 19.37 16.90
C GLN A 33 -12.12 19.19 17.45
N ARG A 34 -11.96 18.98 18.76
CA ARG A 34 -10.65 18.72 19.38
C ARG A 34 -10.10 17.35 18.99
N GLU A 35 -10.89 16.30 19.11
CA GLU A 35 -10.50 14.94 18.69
C GLU A 35 -10.13 14.91 17.19
N MET A 36 -10.82 15.71 16.37
CA MET A 36 -10.49 15.86 14.95
C MET A 36 -9.18 16.62 14.70
N GLN A 37 -8.89 17.61 15.53
CA GLN A 37 -7.65 18.38 15.43
C GLN A 37 -6.45 17.52 15.84
N GLU A 38 -6.60 16.73 16.90
CA GLU A 38 -5.61 15.75 17.34
C GLU A 38 -5.36 14.69 16.27
N LEU A 39 -6.42 14.08 15.72
CA LEU A 39 -6.28 13.10 14.63
C LEU A 39 -5.58 13.70 13.41
N LYS A 40 -5.89 14.96 13.05
CA LYS A 40 -5.23 15.66 11.95
C LYS A 40 -3.74 15.87 12.23
N ASP A 41 -3.39 16.25 13.45
CA ASP A 41 -2.02 16.51 13.84
C ASP A 41 -1.21 15.19 13.90
N ASP A 42 -1.81 14.11 14.40
CA ASP A 42 -1.23 12.77 14.43
C ASP A 42 -1.04 12.17 13.02
N LEU A 43 -2.08 12.27 12.17
CA LEU A 43 -1.97 11.86 10.77
C LEU A 43 -0.91 12.66 10.02
N ASN A 44 -0.84 13.97 10.26
CA ASN A 44 0.14 14.82 9.60
C ASN A 44 1.57 14.43 9.98
N ARG A 45 1.81 14.04 11.24
CA ARG A 45 3.11 13.56 11.72
C ARG A 45 3.48 12.22 11.08
N ILE A 46 2.60 11.23 11.20
CA ILE A 46 2.85 9.87 10.66
C ILE A 46 3.00 9.91 9.14
N ALA A 47 2.14 10.65 8.45
CA ALA A 47 2.18 10.76 7.00
C ALA A 47 3.44 11.49 6.51
N THR A 48 3.89 12.55 7.19
CA THR A 48 5.10 13.27 6.78
C THR A 48 6.34 12.40 6.94
N ASP A 49 6.49 11.73 8.08
CA ASP A 49 7.67 10.92 8.39
C ASP A 49 7.75 9.66 7.52
N ALA A 50 6.65 8.90 7.39
CA ALA A 50 6.60 7.70 6.55
C ALA A 50 6.78 8.02 5.05
N PHE A 51 6.28 9.17 4.61
CA PHE A 51 6.36 9.60 3.23
C PHE A 51 7.74 10.14 2.84
N GLN A 52 8.39 10.92 3.72
CA GLN A 52 9.76 11.38 3.47
C GLN A 52 10.72 10.21 3.31
N SER A 53 10.53 9.14 4.10
CA SER A 53 11.29 7.89 3.90
C SER A 53 10.96 7.26 2.54
N ALA A 54 9.67 7.11 2.20
CA ALA A 54 9.27 6.50 0.93
C ALA A 54 9.74 7.29 -0.31
N VAL A 55 9.69 8.62 -0.30
CA VAL A 55 10.11 9.45 -1.44
C VAL A 55 11.62 9.45 -1.64
N ASN A 56 12.39 9.64 -0.57
CA ASN A 56 13.85 9.63 -0.67
C ASN A 56 14.35 8.28 -1.24
N GLU A 57 13.65 7.18 -0.93
CA GLU A 57 14.02 5.84 -1.38
C GLU A 57 13.44 5.48 -2.76
N LEU A 58 12.31 6.06 -3.17
CA LEU A 58 11.70 5.83 -4.51
C LEU A 58 12.35 6.67 -5.61
N GLU A 59 12.86 7.87 -5.27
CA GLU A 59 13.57 8.77 -6.19
C GLU A 59 14.88 8.13 -6.72
N GLU A 60 15.48 7.21 -5.97
CA GLU A 60 16.65 6.42 -6.41
C GLU A 60 16.31 5.33 -7.45
N VAL A 61 15.05 4.90 -7.58
CA VAL A 61 14.69 3.67 -8.32
C VAL A 61 13.85 3.91 -9.59
N ALA A 62 13.21 5.08 -9.73
CA ALA A 62 12.31 5.38 -10.85
C ALA A 62 12.57 6.77 -11.49
N PRO A 63 13.19 6.84 -12.69
CA PRO A 63 13.46 8.10 -13.40
C PRO A 63 12.21 8.89 -13.87
N SER A 64 11.02 8.29 -13.78
CA SER A 64 9.76 8.85 -14.27
C SER A 64 8.74 9.11 -13.17
N PHE A 65 9.14 8.94 -11.90
CA PHE A 65 8.26 9.22 -10.78
C PHE A 65 8.43 10.69 -10.37
N ASP A 66 7.43 11.52 -10.67
CA ASP A 66 7.45 12.91 -10.22
C ASP A 66 7.05 12.95 -8.73
N SER A 67 8.05 12.83 -7.87
CA SER A 67 7.90 12.86 -6.41
C SER A 67 7.16 14.11 -5.92
N SER A 68 7.17 15.19 -6.71
CA SER A 68 6.48 16.44 -6.37
C SER A 68 4.95 16.34 -6.50
N ASP A 69 4.44 15.56 -7.47
CA ASP A 69 3.01 15.38 -7.71
C ASP A 69 2.35 14.51 -6.63
N LEU A 70 3.03 13.44 -6.17
CA LEU A 70 2.53 12.62 -5.07
C LEU A 70 2.50 13.42 -3.76
N LEU A 71 3.52 14.25 -3.52
CA LEU A 71 3.60 15.16 -2.38
C LEU A 71 2.45 16.16 -2.38
N TYR A 72 2.13 16.71 -3.55
CA TYR A 72 1.02 17.63 -3.73
C TYR A 72 -0.33 16.94 -3.47
N LEU A 73 -0.53 15.72 -3.95
CA LEU A 73 -1.75 14.95 -3.73
C LEU A 73 -1.97 14.63 -2.24
N ILE A 74 -0.93 14.17 -1.54
CA ILE A 74 -1.00 13.84 -0.11
C ILE A 74 -1.21 15.09 0.74
N LYS A 75 -0.48 16.18 0.46
CA LYS A 75 -0.72 17.48 1.10
C LYS A 75 -2.16 17.95 0.86
N LYS A 76 -2.69 17.75 -0.35
CA LYS A 76 -4.08 18.10 -0.69
C LYS A 76 -5.07 17.23 0.09
N LEU A 77 -4.80 15.94 0.28
CA LEU A 77 -5.62 15.05 1.12
C LEU A 77 -5.55 15.47 2.59
N LEU A 78 -4.37 15.61 3.18
CA LEU A 78 -4.16 16.04 4.58
C LEU A 78 -4.80 17.39 4.88
N ARG A 79 -4.64 18.36 3.98
CA ARG A 79 -5.28 19.68 4.09
C ARG A 79 -6.80 19.59 4.04
N ASN A 80 -7.33 18.60 3.32
CA ASN A 80 -8.77 18.36 3.20
C ASN A 80 -9.29 17.25 4.12
N VAL A 81 -8.49 16.68 5.02
CA VAL A 81 -8.94 15.66 5.99
C VAL A 81 -10.14 16.19 6.78
N THR A 82 -10.11 17.45 7.23
CA THR A 82 -11.26 18.06 7.91
C THR A 82 -12.52 18.10 7.05
N ASN A 83 -12.40 18.30 5.73
CA ASN A 83 -13.54 18.29 4.82
C ASN A 83 -14.03 16.87 4.55
N ILE A 84 -13.11 15.91 4.35
CA ILE A 84 -13.42 14.50 4.18
C ILE A 84 -14.11 13.96 5.43
N THR A 85 -13.60 14.27 6.61
CA THR A 85 -14.22 13.80 7.86
C THR A 85 -15.53 14.50 8.18
N LYS A 86 -15.71 15.77 7.78
CA LYS A 86 -17.03 16.42 7.82
C LYS A 86 -18.04 15.72 6.92
N ILE A 87 -17.63 15.32 5.71
CA ILE A 87 -18.47 14.53 4.80
C ILE A 87 -18.77 13.16 5.44
N ILE A 88 -17.80 12.49 6.05
CA ILE A 88 -18.01 11.21 6.76
C ILE A 88 -18.97 11.38 7.96
N GLY A 89 -18.83 12.45 8.73
CA GLY A 89 -19.77 12.78 9.81
C GLY A 89 -21.17 13.14 9.30
N GLN A 90 -21.27 13.71 8.10
CA GLN A 90 -22.54 13.97 7.43
C GLN A 90 -23.15 12.71 6.80
N LEU A 91 -22.34 11.71 6.43
CA LEU A 91 -22.82 10.42 5.94
C LEU A 91 -23.61 9.67 7.03
N GLU A 92 -23.37 9.96 8.31
CA GLU A 92 -24.19 9.50 9.43
C GLU A 92 -25.64 10.02 9.31
N SER A 93 -25.81 11.26 8.83
CA SER A 93 -27.10 11.89 8.51
C SER A 93 -27.62 11.54 7.11
N VAL A 94 -26.80 10.96 6.22
CA VAL A 94 -27.26 10.47 4.90
C VAL A 94 -28.16 9.26 5.06
N LYS A 95 -27.99 8.45 6.11
CA LYS A 95 -28.94 7.38 6.43
C LYS A 95 -30.33 7.93 6.73
N ASP A 96 -30.42 9.01 7.53
CA ASP A 96 -31.69 9.65 7.87
C ASP A 96 -32.27 10.41 6.65
N PHE A 97 -31.43 11.11 5.89
CA PHE A 97 -31.79 11.78 4.64
C PHE A 97 -32.26 10.82 3.53
N ALA A 98 -31.62 9.65 3.38
CA ALA A 98 -32.04 8.60 2.44
C ALA A 98 -33.38 7.98 2.85
N THR A 99 -33.63 7.89 4.16
CA THR A 99 -34.92 7.43 4.71
C THR A 99 -36.02 8.47 4.47
N ASP A 100 -35.70 9.76 4.59
CA ASP A 100 -36.64 10.88 4.42
C ASP A 100 -36.92 11.25 2.95
N ILE A 101 -35.97 11.01 2.02
CA ILE A 101 -36.10 11.29 0.58
C ILE A 101 -36.60 10.10 -0.24
N ALA A 102 -36.59 8.89 0.34
CA ALA A 102 -37.07 7.67 -0.29
C ALA A 102 -38.40 7.80 -1.07
N PRO A 103 -39.40 8.62 -0.65
CA PRO A 103 -40.65 8.76 -1.40
C PRO A 103 -40.61 9.71 -2.62
N ILE A 104 -39.64 10.62 -2.75
CA ILE A 104 -39.79 11.80 -3.64
C ILE A 104 -39.04 11.71 -4.99
N SER A 105 -38.15 10.74 -5.21
CA SER A 105 -37.41 10.68 -6.49
C SER A 105 -37.40 9.28 -7.11
N LYS A 106 -38.57 8.77 -7.46
CA LYS A 106 -38.70 7.50 -8.22
C LYS A 106 -37.75 7.46 -9.43
N GLN A 107 -37.52 8.61 -10.09
CA GLN A 107 -36.57 8.73 -11.20
C GLN A 107 -35.11 8.61 -10.77
N ALA A 108 -34.67 9.33 -9.72
CA ALA A 108 -33.29 9.25 -9.25
C ALA A 108 -32.96 7.85 -8.68
N TYR A 109 -33.94 7.20 -8.04
CA TYR A 109 -33.81 5.80 -7.61
C TYR A 109 -33.61 4.85 -8.80
N LEU A 110 -34.37 5.02 -9.88
CA LEU A 110 -34.22 4.22 -11.09
C LEU A 110 -32.89 4.48 -11.81
N ASP A 111 -32.42 5.73 -11.84
CA ASP A 111 -31.14 6.09 -12.45
C ASP A 111 -29.95 5.51 -11.65
N VAL A 112 -30.01 5.52 -10.32
CA VAL A 112 -29.02 4.86 -9.46
C VAL A 112 -29.03 3.35 -9.66
N LEU A 113 -30.20 2.73 -9.73
CA LEU A 113 -30.34 1.30 -10.02
C LEU A 113 -29.78 0.92 -11.40
N SER A 114 -30.04 1.73 -12.42
CA SER A 114 -29.51 1.53 -13.77
C SER A 114 -27.98 1.63 -13.80
N GLN A 115 -27.41 2.61 -13.09
CA GLN A 115 -25.95 2.73 -12.97
C GLN A 115 -25.34 1.57 -12.18
N MET A 116 -25.99 1.14 -11.09
CA MET A 116 -25.55 -0.02 -10.31
C MET A 116 -25.60 -1.31 -11.14
N ASP A 117 -26.68 -1.51 -11.92
CA ASP A 117 -26.83 -2.66 -12.82
C ASP A 117 -25.78 -2.63 -13.94
N GLU A 118 -25.47 -1.45 -14.48
CA GLU A 118 -24.38 -1.29 -15.45
C GLU A 118 -23.01 -1.61 -14.85
N LEU A 119 -22.73 -1.19 -13.62
CA LEU A 119 -21.51 -1.53 -12.90
C LEU A 119 -21.41 -3.04 -12.63
N ASP A 120 -22.52 -3.68 -12.26
CA ASP A 120 -22.59 -5.13 -12.05
C ASP A 120 -22.37 -5.90 -13.36
N ARG A 121 -23.07 -5.54 -14.44
CA ARG A 121 -22.90 -6.17 -15.77
C ARG A 121 -21.50 -6.00 -16.35
N ARG A 122 -20.81 -4.90 -16.00
CA ARG A 122 -19.40 -4.67 -16.38
C ARG A 122 -18.40 -5.38 -15.47
N GLY A 123 -18.87 -6.07 -14.42
CA GLY A 123 -18.04 -6.87 -13.51
C GLY A 123 -17.32 -6.08 -12.42
N TYR A 124 -17.68 -4.81 -12.17
CA TYR A 124 -17.03 -4.00 -11.15
C TYR A 124 -17.23 -4.57 -9.73
N PHE A 125 -18.41 -5.11 -9.43
CA PHE A 125 -18.68 -5.72 -8.13
C PHE A 125 -17.92 -7.03 -7.93
N GLU A 126 -17.81 -7.86 -8.98
CA GLU A 126 -16.99 -9.07 -8.93
C GLU A 126 -15.52 -8.73 -8.73
N PHE A 127 -14.99 -7.79 -9.50
CA PHE A 127 -13.62 -7.31 -9.35
C PHE A 127 -13.34 -6.77 -7.95
N LEU A 128 -14.25 -5.94 -7.40
CA LEU A 128 -14.12 -5.42 -6.04
C LEU A 128 -14.13 -6.56 -5.01
N ARG A 129 -15.04 -7.54 -5.17
CA ARG A 129 -15.14 -8.69 -4.27
C ARG A 129 -13.88 -9.54 -4.28
N GLU A 130 -13.33 -9.83 -5.45
CA GLU A 130 -12.07 -10.58 -5.56
C GLU A 130 -10.88 -9.79 -5.02
N THR A 131 -10.85 -8.47 -5.24
CA THR A 131 -9.84 -7.59 -4.66
C THR A 131 -9.91 -7.60 -3.13
N LEU A 132 -11.11 -7.52 -2.55
CA LEU A 132 -11.30 -7.60 -1.10
C LEU A 132 -10.85 -8.96 -0.53
N LYS A 133 -11.06 -10.07 -1.24
CA LYS A 133 -10.52 -11.38 -0.84
C LYS A 133 -8.99 -11.41 -0.88
N ILE A 134 -8.37 -10.79 -1.88
CA ILE A 134 -6.91 -10.67 -1.94
C ILE A 134 -6.40 -9.88 -0.74
N VAL A 135 -7.03 -8.73 -0.44
CA VAL A 135 -6.67 -7.90 0.72
C VAL A 135 -6.86 -8.68 2.02
N ASP A 136 -7.98 -9.39 2.19
CA ASP A 136 -8.26 -10.21 3.37
C ASP A 136 -7.24 -11.34 3.53
N ASN A 137 -6.89 -12.03 2.44
CA ASN A 137 -5.84 -13.05 2.43
C ASN A 137 -4.48 -12.46 2.81
N VAL A 138 -4.14 -11.26 2.35
CA VAL A 138 -2.88 -10.59 2.72
C VAL A 138 -2.92 -10.23 4.21
N VAL A 139 -3.98 -9.59 4.69
CA VAL A 139 -4.10 -9.17 6.11
C VAL A 139 -4.14 -10.37 7.07
N THR A 140 -4.71 -11.50 6.65
CA THR A 140 -4.76 -12.72 7.47
C THR A 140 -3.48 -13.56 7.37
N SER A 141 -2.77 -13.51 6.24
CA SER A 141 -1.53 -14.28 6.04
C SER A 141 -0.27 -13.56 6.51
N PHE A 142 -0.32 -12.23 6.65
CA PHE A 142 0.80 -11.42 7.08
C PHE A 142 0.46 -10.70 8.39
N SER A 143 1.32 -10.88 9.38
CA SER A 143 1.26 -10.13 10.64
C SER A 143 1.64 -8.66 10.43
N ILE A 144 1.34 -7.82 11.43
CA ILE A 144 1.75 -6.41 11.43
C ILE A 144 3.28 -6.29 11.36
N GLU A 145 3.98 -7.24 11.98
CA GLU A 145 5.43 -7.38 11.93
C GLU A 145 5.93 -7.72 10.52
N ASP A 146 5.21 -8.57 9.77
CA ASP A 146 5.54 -8.89 8.38
C ASP A 146 5.34 -7.67 7.46
N VAL A 147 4.28 -6.89 7.69
CA VAL A 147 4.04 -5.64 6.95
C VAL A 147 5.12 -4.61 7.22
N LYS A 148 5.62 -4.54 8.46
CA LYS A 148 6.73 -3.66 8.84
C LYS A 148 8.05 -4.11 8.22
N ALA A 149 8.35 -5.40 8.25
CA ALA A 149 9.52 -5.95 7.58
C ALA A 149 9.46 -5.73 6.06
N LEU A 150 8.26 -5.81 5.47
CA LEU A 150 8.02 -5.47 4.07
C LEU A 150 8.28 -3.98 3.81
N SER A 151 7.81 -3.06 4.66
CA SER A 151 8.06 -1.63 4.47
C SER A 151 9.54 -1.27 4.58
N GLU A 152 10.28 -1.93 5.48
CA GLU A 152 11.73 -1.75 5.64
C GLU A 152 12.54 -2.28 4.44
N ASN A 153 11.99 -3.22 3.66
CA ASN A 153 12.67 -3.86 2.53
C ASN A 153 11.97 -3.64 1.18
N ILE A 154 10.99 -2.74 1.11
CA ILE A 154 10.12 -2.60 -0.05
C ILE A 154 10.89 -2.21 -1.31
N VAL A 155 11.91 -1.36 -1.17
CA VAL A 155 12.76 -0.92 -2.29
C VAL A 155 13.56 -2.07 -2.88
N LEU A 156 14.15 -2.93 -2.03
CA LEU A 156 14.87 -4.12 -2.48
C LEU A 156 13.93 -5.09 -3.21
N ILE A 157 12.73 -5.30 -2.68
CA ILE A 157 11.73 -6.19 -3.27
C ILE A 157 11.26 -5.64 -4.62
N LEU A 158 10.91 -4.36 -4.72
CA LEU A 158 10.49 -3.73 -5.97
C LEU A 158 11.61 -3.71 -7.01
N SER A 159 12.84 -3.45 -6.59
CA SER A 159 14.02 -3.53 -7.47
C SER A 159 14.25 -4.96 -7.97
N THR A 160 14.08 -5.96 -7.10
CA THR A 160 14.20 -7.38 -7.47
C THR A 160 13.10 -7.77 -8.47
N VAL A 161 11.84 -7.41 -8.21
CA VAL A 161 10.73 -7.64 -9.14
C VAL A 161 11.01 -6.97 -10.48
N LYS A 162 11.41 -5.70 -10.48
CA LYS A 162 11.80 -4.95 -11.69
C LYS A 162 12.89 -5.69 -12.47
N ASN A 163 13.94 -6.14 -11.79
CA ASN A 163 15.06 -6.87 -12.40
C ASN A 163 14.63 -8.24 -12.96
N LEU A 164 13.75 -8.97 -12.27
CA LEU A 164 13.20 -10.25 -12.74
C LEU A 164 12.24 -10.07 -13.93
N THR A 165 11.54 -8.95 -14.01
CA THR A 165 10.65 -8.60 -15.12
C THR A 165 11.39 -8.01 -16.32
N GLN A 166 12.72 -7.89 -16.28
CA GLN A 166 13.47 -7.46 -17.45
C GLN A 166 13.38 -8.50 -18.58
N PRO A 167 13.34 -8.07 -19.86
CA PRO A 167 13.17 -8.97 -20.99
C PRO A 167 14.13 -10.16 -20.99
N GLU A 168 15.40 -9.92 -20.65
CA GLU A 168 16.44 -10.95 -20.63
C GLU A 168 16.15 -12.03 -19.57
N MET A 169 15.68 -11.63 -18.38
CA MET A 169 15.35 -12.54 -17.28
C MET A 169 14.07 -13.32 -17.56
N LEU A 170 13.04 -12.66 -18.13
CA LEU A 170 11.80 -13.33 -18.55
C LEU A 170 12.08 -14.40 -19.60
N ILE A 171 12.92 -14.11 -20.60
CA ILE A 171 13.33 -15.07 -21.62
C ILE A 171 14.13 -16.22 -21.00
N ALA A 172 15.05 -15.94 -20.07
CA ALA A 172 15.81 -16.98 -19.39
C ALA A 172 14.91 -17.93 -18.59
N LEU A 173 13.92 -17.39 -17.87
CA LEU A 173 12.93 -18.16 -17.12
C LEU A 173 12.04 -19.01 -18.05
N ASP A 174 11.54 -18.43 -19.14
CA ASP A 174 10.72 -19.16 -20.12
C ASP A 174 11.49 -20.32 -20.76
N ASN A 175 12.76 -20.09 -21.12
CA ASN A 175 13.66 -21.13 -21.62
C ASN A 175 13.88 -22.23 -20.59
N ALA A 176 14.14 -21.89 -19.32
CA ALA A 176 14.33 -22.86 -18.26
C ALA A 176 13.09 -23.73 -18.02
N VAL A 177 11.90 -23.11 -17.98
CA VAL A 177 10.62 -23.81 -17.83
C VAL A 177 10.34 -24.71 -19.05
N SER A 178 10.64 -24.23 -20.25
CA SER A 178 10.51 -25.00 -21.49
C SER A 178 11.44 -26.21 -21.55
N VAL A 179 12.66 -26.09 -21.03
CA VAL A 179 13.60 -27.22 -20.88
C VAL A 179 13.09 -28.20 -19.83
N TYR A 180 12.66 -27.73 -18.66
CA TYR A 180 12.11 -28.58 -17.60
C TYR A 180 10.93 -29.43 -18.07
N LYS A 181 9.99 -28.85 -18.83
CA LYS A 181 8.85 -29.56 -19.42
C LYS A 181 9.26 -30.64 -20.44
N LYS A 182 10.42 -30.49 -21.08
CA LYS A 182 10.94 -31.41 -22.10
C LYS A 182 11.83 -32.50 -21.52
N LEU A 183 12.32 -32.33 -20.30
CA LEU A 183 13.07 -33.35 -19.60
C LEU A 183 12.08 -34.37 -19.05
N ASP A 184 12.11 -35.58 -19.58
CA ASP A 184 11.45 -36.71 -18.95
C ASP A 184 12.31 -37.11 -17.74
N ILE A 185 11.93 -36.64 -16.54
CA ILE A 185 12.75 -36.69 -15.31
C ILE A 185 13.00 -38.14 -14.82
N SER A 186 12.41 -39.14 -15.47
CA SER A 186 12.76 -40.54 -15.21
C SER A 186 14.10 -40.89 -15.88
N VAL A 187 15.21 -40.66 -15.16
CA VAL A 187 16.52 -41.23 -15.52
C VAL A 187 16.44 -42.75 -15.32
N ALA A 188 15.84 -43.45 -16.28
CA ALA A 188 15.57 -44.88 -16.23
C ALA A 188 16.75 -45.74 -16.70
N GLN A 189 17.87 -45.14 -17.14
CA GLN A 189 19.03 -45.87 -17.63
C GLN A 189 20.23 -45.71 -16.70
N LYS A 190 20.82 -46.84 -16.31
CA LYS A 190 22.09 -46.90 -15.60
C LYS A 190 23.18 -46.32 -16.49
N VAL A 191 23.55 -45.07 -16.26
CA VAL A 191 24.63 -44.41 -16.98
C VAL A 191 25.97 -45.07 -16.60
N SER A 192 26.74 -45.53 -17.58
CA SER A 192 28.06 -46.13 -17.33
C SER A 192 29.13 -45.04 -17.11
N PHE A 193 30.19 -45.36 -16.36
CA PHE A 193 31.33 -44.45 -16.17
C PHE A 193 31.99 -44.03 -17.50
N LEU A 194 31.97 -44.90 -18.52
CA LEU A 194 32.48 -44.58 -19.85
C LEU A 194 31.58 -43.55 -20.57
N ASP A 195 30.26 -43.68 -20.40
CA ASP A 195 29.28 -42.78 -21.01
C ASP A 195 29.40 -41.38 -20.39
N LEU A 196 29.58 -41.30 -19.07
CA LEU A 196 29.86 -40.03 -18.38
C LEU A 196 31.15 -39.36 -18.88
N PHE A 197 32.21 -40.14 -19.09
CA PHE A 197 33.46 -39.59 -19.61
C PHE A 197 33.34 -39.10 -21.06
N LYS A 198 32.55 -39.81 -21.88
CA LYS A 198 32.24 -39.39 -23.25
C LYS A 198 31.39 -38.12 -23.24
N GLU A 199 30.38 -38.05 -22.37
CA GLU A 199 29.51 -36.89 -22.20
C GLU A 199 30.28 -35.67 -21.69
N ALA A 200 31.21 -35.85 -20.75
CA ALA A 200 32.08 -34.77 -20.26
C ALA A 200 32.95 -34.13 -21.36
N ARG A 201 33.13 -34.80 -22.49
CA ARG A 201 33.92 -34.31 -23.62
C ARG A 201 33.07 -33.63 -24.70
N THR A 202 31.75 -33.65 -24.60
CA THR A 202 30.86 -32.99 -25.57
C THR A 202 31.08 -31.47 -25.54
N PRO A 203 30.91 -30.78 -26.68
CA PRO A 203 31.05 -29.32 -26.73
C PRO A 203 30.06 -28.62 -25.81
N GLU A 204 28.85 -29.14 -25.66
CA GLU A 204 27.80 -28.62 -24.78
C GLU A 204 28.23 -28.65 -23.31
N MET A 205 28.75 -29.78 -22.82
CA MET A 205 29.20 -29.92 -21.44
C MET A 205 30.43 -29.04 -21.15
N ARG A 206 31.36 -28.93 -22.10
CA ARG A 206 32.52 -28.03 -21.98
C ARG A 206 32.12 -26.56 -21.90
N GLN A 207 31.15 -26.14 -22.71
CA GLN A 207 30.59 -24.79 -22.67
C GLN A 207 29.85 -24.52 -21.37
N GLY A 208 29.05 -25.48 -20.88
CA GLY A 208 28.36 -25.37 -19.60
C GLY A 208 29.33 -25.23 -18.41
N VAL A 209 30.40 -26.04 -18.38
CA VAL A 209 31.44 -25.93 -17.36
C VAL A 209 32.19 -24.59 -17.45
N ALA A 210 32.54 -24.14 -18.66
CA ALA A 210 33.19 -22.85 -18.86
C ALA A 210 32.31 -21.68 -18.38
N PHE A 211 31.01 -21.71 -18.71
CA PHE A 211 30.03 -20.75 -18.22
C PHE A 211 29.94 -20.77 -16.69
N GLY A 212 29.82 -21.95 -16.07
CA GLY A 212 29.78 -22.09 -14.62
C GLY A 212 31.01 -21.51 -13.93
N ILE A 213 32.20 -21.77 -14.48
CA ILE A 213 33.46 -21.18 -13.97
C ILE A 213 33.45 -19.65 -14.09
N GLN A 214 33.03 -19.11 -15.23
CA GLN A 214 32.96 -17.66 -15.43
C GLN A 214 31.93 -17.00 -14.50
N PHE A 215 30.77 -17.62 -14.34
CA PHE A 215 29.72 -17.17 -13.43
C PHE A 215 30.21 -17.12 -11.99
N LEU A 216 30.82 -18.20 -11.49
CA LEU A 216 31.38 -18.26 -10.13
C LEU A 216 32.50 -17.24 -9.92
N LYS A 217 33.36 -17.03 -10.93
CA LYS A 217 34.43 -16.02 -10.89
C LYS A 217 33.84 -14.61 -10.77
N ASN A 218 32.76 -14.31 -11.50
CA ASN A 218 32.10 -13.02 -11.46
C ASN A 218 31.39 -12.79 -10.12
N LEU A 219 30.70 -13.80 -9.57
CA LEU A 219 30.09 -13.74 -8.24
C LEU A 219 31.13 -13.43 -7.14
N ALA A 220 32.23 -14.19 -7.10
CA ALA A 220 33.27 -14.00 -6.10
C ALA A 220 33.98 -12.63 -6.22
N THR A 221 34.04 -12.07 -7.43
CA THR A 221 34.64 -10.74 -7.67
C THR A 221 33.71 -9.62 -7.20
N THR A 222 32.39 -9.76 -7.42
CA THR A 222 31.37 -8.82 -6.96
C THR A 222 31.30 -8.78 -5.43
N GLU A 223 31.31 -9.93 -4.74
CA GLU A 223 31.35 -9.98 -3.27
C GLU A 223 32.60 -9.32 -2.69
N ARG A 224 33.77 -9.55 -3.30
CA ARG A 224 35.04 -8.96 -2.85
C ARG A 224 35.07 -7.44 -3.05
N SER A 225 34.47 -6.95 -4.14
CA SER A 225 34.32 -5.52 -4.43
C SER A 225 33.40 -4.84 -3.40
N ASN A 226 32.29 -5.47 -3.03
CA ASN A 226 31.35 -4.92 -2.05
C ASN A 226 31.98 -4.85 -0.65
N LYS A 227 32.65 -5.90 -0.18
CA LYS A 227 33.39 -5.88 1.11
C LYS A 227 34.49 -4.82 1.15
N PHE A 228 35.17 -4.57 0.03
CA PHE A 228 36.20 -3.55 -0.03
C PHE A 228 35.62 -2.12 0.06
N LYS A 229 34.44 -1.89 -0.51
CA LYS A 229 33.71 -0.61 -0.38
C LYS A 229 33.26 -0.35 1.06
N GLU A 230 32.75 -1.37 1.76
CA GLU A 230 32.37 -1.28 3.18
C GLU A 230 33.57 -0.89 4.06
N ILE A 231 34.72 -1.54 3.87
CA ILE A 231 35.96 -1.23 4.63
C ILE A 231 36.45 0.20 4.38
N ILE A 232 36.30 0.72 3.16
CA ILE A 232 36.67 2.10 2.85
C ILE A 232 35.71 3.10 3.52
N ASN A 233 34.41 2.79 3.54
CA ASN A 233 33.43 3.65 4.20
C ASN A 233 33.63 3.70 5.72
N GLU A 234 33.84 2.54 6.36
CA GLU A 234 34.13 2.48 7.81
C GLU A 234 35.40 3.26 8.18
N LYS A 235 36.42 3.25 7.32
CA LYS A 235 37.65 4.02 7.55
C LYS A 235 37.45 5.53 7.38
N LYS A 236 36.58 5.96 6.46
CA LYS A 236 36.25 7.38 6.28
C LYS A 236 35.42 7.91 7.45
N GLU A 237 34.47 7.15 7.94
CA GLU A 237 33.65 7.53 9.11
C GLU A 237 34.50 7.68 10.38
N LYS A 238 35.50 6.80 10.58
CA LYS A 238 36.44 6.90 11.70
C LYS A 238 37.43 8.06 11.59
N GLN A 239 37.65 8.62 10.39
CA GLN A 239 38.53 9.78 10.19
C GLN A 239 37.81 11.13 10.36
N HIS A 240 36.48 11.15 10.31
CA HIS A 240 35.67 12.37 10.53
C HIS A 240 35.13 12.49 11.96
N ALA A 241 35.33 11.47 12.80
CA ALA A 241 34.84 11.41 14.19
C ALA A 241 35.93 11.65 15.26
N GLY A 242 37.12 12.13 14.87
CA GLY A 242 38.21 12.52 15.77
C GLY A 242 38.79 13.87 15.39
#